data_AF-A0AAU8BRI1-F1
#
_entry.id   AF-A0AAU8BRI1-F1
#
_cell.length_a   1.000
_cell.length_b   1.000
_cell.length_c   1.000
_cell.angle_alpha   90.00
_cell.angle_beta   90.00
_cell.angle_gamma   90.00
#
_symmetry.space_group_name_H-M   'P 1'
#
loop_
_entity.id
_entity.type
_entity.pdbx_description
1 polymer ?
#
loop_
_entity_poly.entity_id
_entity_poly.type
_entity_poly.pdbx_seq_one_letter_code
_entity_poly.pdbx_strand_id
1 'polypeptide(L)'
;MDYSQQLRAATTHILLSYYGQMPGKHVPLKTQNQTLRKLIKPYLTNADYRAVRNELKNIDVLAKRGKTALIALEELSRTPQHTASNDVEVFGYLIKELEAVLCISITPVTSFDDRSPVR
;
A
#
# COMPACT_ATOMS: atom_id res chain seq x y z
N MET A 1 -13.31 -8.58 3.54
CA MET A 1 -12.00 -8.51 2.85
C MET A 1 -10.97 -8.02 3.84
N ASP A 2 -9.81 -8.67 3.89
CA ASP A 2 -8.67 -8.17 4.66
C ASP A 2 -8.04 -6.91 4.03
N TYR A 3 -7.10 -6.27 4.72
CA TYR A 3 -6.43 -5.05 4.24
C TYR A 3 -5.80 -5.24 2.85
N SER A 4 -5.06 -6.34 2.68
CA SER A 4 -4.32 -6.65 1.45
C SER A 4 -5.24 -6.85 0.25
N GLN A 5 -6.36 -7.54 0.44
CA GLN A 5 -7.41 -7.72 -0.55
C GLN A 5 -8.07 -6.38 -0.92
N GLN A 6 -8.40 -5.56 0.08
CA GLN A 6 -8.97 -4.23 -0.15
C GLN A 6 -8.00 -3.35 -0.94
N LEU A 7 -6.72 -3.37 -0.58
CA LEU A 7 -5.67 -2.55 -1.19
C LEU A 7 -5.48 -2.96 -2.65
N ARG A 8 -5.35 -4.27 -2.90
CA ARG A 8 -5.20 -4.83 -4.23
C ARG A 8 -6.38 -4.47 -5.12
N ALA A 9 -7.60 -4.72 -4.64
CA ALA A 9 -8.81 -4.46 -5.40
C ALA A 9 -8.92 -2.96 -5.73
N ALA A 10 -8.81 -2.09 -4.73
CA ALA A 10 -8.94 -0.65 -4.94
C ALA A 10 -7.89 -0.12 -5.92
N THR A 11 -6.60 -0.37 -5.66
CA THR A 11 -5.51 0.14 -6.50
C THR A 11 -5.58 -0.40 -7.93
N THR A 12 -5.87 -1.70 -8.10
CA THR A 12 -5.99 -2.35 -9.41
C THR A 12 -7.14 -1.75 -10.21
N HIS A 13 -8.33 -1.64 -9.62
CA HIS A 13 -9.49 -1.09 -10.32
C HIS A 13 -9.31 0.38 -10.68
N ILE A 14 -8.73 1.19 -9.78
CA ILE A 14 -8.47 2.60 -10.05
C ILE A 14 -7.46 2.76 -11.18
N LEU A 15 -6.34 2.02 -11.15
CA LEU A 15 -5.30 2.09 -12.18
C LEU A 15 -5.81 1.61 -13.55
N LEU A 16 -6.50 0.46 -13.61
CA LEU A 16 -7.11 -0.03 -14.85
C LEU A 16 -8.08 0.99 -15.45
N SER A 17 -8.95 1.57 -14.61
CA SER A 17 -9.90 2.60 -15.04
C SER A 17 -9.19 3.86 -15.53
N TYR A 18 -8.11 4.25 -14.84
CA TYR A 18 -7.31 5.41 -15.21
C TYR A 18 -6.65 5.22 -16.58
N TYR A 19 -5.95 4.11 -16.80
CA TYR A 19 -5.29 3.84 -18.09
C TYR A 19 -6.30 3.62 -19.22
N GLY A 20 -7.47 3.05 -18.95
CA GLY A 20 -8.55 2.92 -19.92
C GLY A 20 -9.18 4.25 -20.34
N GLN A 21 -9.12 5.28 -19.49
CA GLN A 21 -9.67 6.62 -19.76
C GLN A 21 -8.64 7.59 -20.34
N MET A 22 -7.35 7.27 -20.28
CA MET A 22 -6.29 8.16 -20.75
C MET A 22 -5.78 7.70 -22.13
N PRO A 23 -6.22 8.33 -23.23
CA PRO A 23 -5.70 8.04 -24.55
C PRO A 23 -4.23 8.47 -24.58
N GLY A 24 -3.33 7.51 -24.77
CA GLY A 24 -1.88 7.72 -24.72
C GLY A 24 -1.43 8.93 -25.52
N LYS A 25 -1.19 10.04 -24.82
CA LYS A 25 -0.53 11.30 -25.18
C LYS A 25 -0.36 12.09 -23.89
N HIS A 26 0.54 13.05 -23.88
CA HIS A 26 0.86 13.86 -22.70
C HIS A 26 -0.41 14.47 -22.07
N VAL A 27 -0.86 13.92 -20.93
CA VAL A 27 -1.99 14.45 -20.17
C VAL A 27 -1.46 15.41 -19.11
N PRO A 28 -1.97 16.66 -19.03
CA PRO A 28 -1.55 17.59 -17.98
C PRO A 28 -1.79 17.03 -16.58
N LEU A 29 -0.84 17.23 -15.66
CA LEU A 29 -0.91 16.72 -14.28
C LEU A 29 -2.22 17.09 -13.58
N LYS A 30 -2.74 18.30 -13.82
CA LYS A 30 -4.04 18.75 -13.29
C LYS A 30 -5.19 17.85 -13.72
N THR A 31 -5.22 17.48 -15.01
CA THR A 31 -6.22 16.58 -15.59
C THR A 31 -6.06 15.17 -15.04
N GLN A 32 -4.82 14.67 -14.93
CA GLN A 32 -4.53 13.37 -14.31
C GLN A 32 -5.07 13.31 -12.88
N ASN A 33 -4.72 14.30 -12.05
CA ASN A 33 -5.16 14.40 -10.67
C ASN A 33 -6.69 14.53 -10.56
N GLN A 34 -7.33 15.29 -11.45
CA GLN A 34 -8.79 15.41 -11.45
C GLN A 34 -9.47 14.07 -11.77
N THR A 35 -8.97 13.32 -12.75
CA THR A 35 -9.48 11.99 -13.08
C THR A 35 -9.25 11.01 -11.93
N LEU A 36 -8.05 10.94 -11.37
CA LEU A 36 -7.75 10.08 -10.22
C LEU A 36 -8.68 10.36 -9.04
N ARG A 37 -8.94 11.62 -8.71
CA ARG A 37 -9.87 11.97 -7.62
C ARG A 37 -11.30 11.48 -7.87
N LYS A 38 -11.77 11.55 -9.12
CA LYS A 38 -13.09 11.00 -9.49
C LYS A 38 -13.12 9.48 -9.30
N LEU A 39 -12.03 8.79 -9.69
CA LEU A 39 -11.92 7.33 -9.58
C LEU A 39 -11.75 6.85 -8.13
N ILE A 40 -11.09 7.62 -7.27
CA ILE A 40 -10.87 7.29 -5.85
C ILE A 40 -12.14 7.48 -5.00
N LYS A 41 -12.96 8.49 -5.32
CA LYS A 41 -14.12 8.89 -4.51
C LYS A 41 -15.08 7.75 -4.12
N PRO A 42 -15.45 6.81 -5.02
CA PRO A 42 -16.33 5.69 -4.67
C PRO A 42 -15.77 4.78 -3.57
N TYR A 43 -14.45 4.57 -3.57
CA TYR A 43 -13.75 3.74 -2.58
C TYR A 43 -13.67 4.40 -1.20
N LEU A 44 -13.64 5.74 -1.16
CA LEU A 44 -13.67 6.48 0.10
C LEU A 44 -15.03 6.39 0.81
N THR A 45 -16.12 6.23 0.06
CA THR A 45 -17.47 6.15 0.63
C THR A 45 -17.92 4.71 0.91
N ASN A 46 -17.38 3.73 0.20
CA ASN A 46 -17.73 2.34 0.38
C ASN A 46 -17.17 1.80 1.73
N ALA A 47 -18.00 1.02 2.44
CA ALA A 47 -17.64 0.37 3.70
C ALA A 47 -16.66 -0.80 3.51
N ASP A 48 -16.68 -1.45 2.34
CA ASP A 48 -15.83 -2.60 2.03
C ASP A 48 -14.33 -2.24 1.99
N TYR A 49 -14.01 -0.95 1.81
CA TYR A 49 -12.62 -0.44 1.71
C TYR A 49 -12.19 0.33 2.95
N ARG A 50 -12.81 0.09 4.11
CA ARG A 50 -12.55 0.83 5.35
C ARG A 50 -11.09 0.74 5.79
N ALA A 51 -10.44 -0.40 5.59
CA ALA A 51 -9.08 -0.65 6.06
C ALA A 51 -8.04 0.15 5.26
N VAL A 52 -8.32 0.46 3.99
CA VAL A 52 -7.42 1.19 3.07
C VAL A 52 -7.85 2.65 2.82
N ARG A 53 -8.87 3.10 3.54
CA ARG A 53 -9.50 4.40 3.32
C ARG A 53 -8.52 5.55 3.58
N ASN A 54 -7.62 5.40 4.55
CA ASN A 54 -6.67 6.46 4.92
C ASN A 54 -5.63 6.68 3.83
N GLU A 55 -5.13 5.60 3.23
CA GLU A 55 -4.19 5.58 2.13
C GLU A 55 -4.79 6.24 0.90
N LEU A 56 -6.01 5.85 0.54
CA LEU A 56 -6.76 6.45 -0.58
C LEU A 56 -7.06 7.94 -0.32
N LYS A 57 -7.34 8.33 0.93
CA LYS A 57 -7.56 9.73 1.31
C LYS A 57 -6.27 10.55 1.18
N ASN A 58 -5.12 9.98 1.54
CA ASN A 58 -3.83 10.63 1.36
C ASN A 58 -3.54 10.88 -0.13
N ILE A 59 -3.87 9.92 -1.00
CA ILE A 59 -3.75 10.09 -2.45
C ILE A 59 -4.68 11.20 -2.99
N ASP A 60 -5.95 11.26 -2.54
CA ASP A 60 -6.87 12.36 -2.89
C ASP A 60 -6.33 13.74 -2.43
N VAL A 61 -5.69 13.80 -1.26
CA VAL A 61 -5.04 15.03 -0.75
C VAL A 61 -3.83 15.42 -1.60
N LEU A 62 -2.98 14.47 -1.99
CA LEU A 62 -1.85 14.73 -2.90
C LEU A 62 -2.36 15.29 -4.24
N ALA A 63 -3.42 14.69 -4.79
CA ALA A 63 -4.05 15.15 -6.02
C ALA A 63 -4.62 16.57 -5.90
N LYS A 64 -5.26 16.90 -4.77
CA LYS A 64 -5.74 18.27 -4.46
C LYS A 64 -4.62 19.30 -4.40
N ARG A 65 -3.46 18.91 -3.86
CA ARG A 65 -2.27 19.77 -3.74
C ARG A 65 -1.50 19.90 -5.05
N GLY A 66 -1.95 19.30 -6.15
CA GLY A 66 -1.26 19.33 -7.43
C GLY A 66 0.02 18.51 -7.47
N LYS A 67 0.24 17.62 -6.49
CA LYS A 67 1.36 16.67 -6.49
C LYS A 67 1.04 15.45 -7.33
N THR A 68 2.05 14.63 -7.63
CA THR A 68 1.89 13.44 -8.47
C THR A 68 1.19 12.31 -7.73
N ALA A 69 -0.14 12.31 -7.74
CA ALA A 69 -0.95 11.30 -7.07
C ALA A 69 -0.91 9.93 -7.76
N LEU A 70 -0.63 9.89 -9.07
CA LEU A 70 -0.50 8.65 -9.83
C LEU A 70 0.67 7.80 -9.33
N ILE A 71 1.84 8.42 -9.14
CA ILE A 71 3.04 7.72 -8.64
C ILE A 71 2.77 7.13 -7.26
N ALA A 72 2.17 7.91 -6.35
CA ALA A 72 1.82 7.42 -5.02
C ALA A 72 0.84 6.24 -5.07
N LEU A 73 -0.10 6.24 -6.02
CA LEU A 73 -1.03 5.12 -6.20
C LEU A 73 -0.35 3.88 -6.80
N GLU A 74 0.57 4.07 -7.77
CA GLU A 74 1.37 2.99 -8.35
C GLU A 74 2.29 2.36 -7.31
N GLU A 75 2.96 3.16 -6.47
CA GLU A 75 3.76 2.69 -5.35
C GLU A 75 2.91 1.90 -4.36
N LEU A 76 1.73 2.42 -4.01
CA LEU A 76 0.78 1.73 -3.13
C LEU A 76 0.31 0.39 -3.71
N SER A 77 0.18 0.28 -5.04
CA SER A 77 -0.20 -0.98 -5.70
C SER A 77 0.91 -2.05 -5.64
N ARG A 78 2.17 -1.62 -5.45
CA ARG A 78 3.35 -2.46 -5.36
C ARG A 78 3.75 -2.79 -3.93
N THR A 79 3.13 -2.13 -2.94
CA THR A 79 3.38 -2.42 -1.52
C THR A 79 3.12 -3.91 -1.28
N PRO A 80 4.09 -4.64 -0.70
CA PRO A 80 3.94 -6.07 -0.47
C PRO A 80 2.71 -6.30 0.41
N GLN A 81 1.80 -7.11 -0.12
CA GLN A 81 0.56 -7.43 0.55
C GLN A 81 0.89 -8.37 1.71
N HIS A 82 0.90 -7.83 2.93
CA HIS A 82 0.94 -8.64 4.13
C HIS A 82 -0.36 -9.46 4.17
N THR A 83 -0.28 -10.69 3.68
CA THR A 83 -1.34 -11.70 3.75
C THR A 83 -1.31 -12.45 5.08
N ALA A 84 -0.48 -11.96 6.01
CA ALA A 84 -0.30 -12.51 7.33
C ALA A 84 -1.62 -12.51 8.11
N SER A 85 -2.02 -13.70 8.54
CA SER A 85 -3.27 -13.94 9.28
C SER A 85 -3.09 -13.71 10.79
N ASN A 86 -1.84 -13.55 11.24
CA ASN A 86 -1.45 -13.37 12.63
C ASN A 86 -0.18 -12.50 12.77
N ASP A 87 0.05 -11.96 13.96
CA ASP A 87 1.15 -11.04 14.26
C ASP A 87 2.55 -11.66 14.04
N VAL A 88 2.67 -12.99 14.14
CA VAL A 88 3.92 -13.72 13.94
C VAL A 88 4.32 -13.74 12.46
N GLU A 89 3.36 -13.96 11.57
CA GLU A 89 3.55 -13.86 10.13
C GLU A 89 3.88 -12.41 9.71
N VAL A 90 3.20 -11.42 10.31
CA VAL A 90 3.52 -9.99 10.09
C VAL A 90 4.97 -9.70 10.46
N PHE A 91 5.41 -10.16 11.63
CA PHE A 91 6.79 -10.00 12.09
C PHE A 91 7.80 -10.68 11.16
N GLY A 92 7.48 -11.89 10.67
CA GLY A 92 8.29 -12.60 9.69
C GLY A 92 8.41 -11.86 8.35
N TYR A 93 7.34 -11.20 7.87
CA TYR A 93 7.41 -10.39 6.66
C TYR A 93 8.24 -9.12 6.85
N LEU A 94 8.08 -8.42 7.98
CA LEU A 94 8.89 -7.24 8.31
C LEU A 94 10.38 -7.57 8.37
N ILE A 95 10.73 -8.73 8.94
CA ILE A 95 12.11 -9.22 8.94
C ILE A 95 12.62 -9.38 7.50
N LYS A 96 11.87 -10.05 6.62
CA LYS A 96 12.29 -10.26 5.23
C LYS A 96 12.43 -8.95 4.43
N GLU A 97 11.55 -7.98 4.67
CA GLU A 97 11.69 -6.65 4.07
C GLU A 97 12.96 -5.94 4.55
N LEU A 98 13.26 -6.00 5.86
CA LEU A 98 14.49 -5.44 6.40
C LEU A 98 15.73 -6.14 5.86
N GLU A 99 15.71 -7.47 5.76
CA GLU A 99 16.79 -8.25 5.14
C GLU A 99 17.05 -7.81 3.69
N ALA A 100 15.98 -7.59 2.92
CA ALA A 100 16.08 -7.14 1.53
C ALA A 100 16.60 -5.71 1.39
N VAL A 101 16.20 -4.79 2.28
CA VAL A 101 16.65 -3.39 2.27
C VAL A 101 18.11 -3.26 2.71
N LEU A 102 18.50 -4.04 3.72
CA LEU A 102 19.80 -3.93 4.36
C LEU A 102 20.84 -4.91 3.80
N CYS A 103 20.44 -5.84 2.92
CA CYS A 103 21.28 -6.93 2.41
C CYS A 103 21.96 -7.74 3.52
N ILE A 104 21.27 -7.92 4.65
CA ILE A 104 21.71 -8.73 5.78
C ILE A 104 20.70 -9.84 6.02
N SER A 105 21.13 -10.96 6.61
CA SER A 105 20.19 -11.95 7.13
C SER A 105 19.96 -11.71 8.62
N ILE A 106 18.70 -11.70 9.02
CA ILE A 106 18.23 -11.50 10.39
C ILE A 106 17.64 -12.83 10.85
N THR A 107 18.30 -13.48 11.80
CA THR A 107 17.76 -14.70 12.43
C THR A 107 16.93 -14.30 13.65
N PRO A 108 15.59 -14.42 13.63
CA PRO A 108 14.79 -14.15 14.81
C PRO A 108 15.11 -15.20 15.88
N VAL A 109 15.54 -14.75 17.06
CA VAL A 109 15.77 -15.63 18.20
C VAL A 109 14.42 -15.97 18.81
N THR A 110 14.01 -17.24 18.76
CA THR A 110 12.70 -17.71 19.24
C THR A 110 12.69 -18.10 20.71
N SER A 111 13.83 -18.04 21.41
CA SER A 111 13.90 -18.23 22.87
C SER A 111 14.70 -17.11 23.53
N PHE A 112 14.08 -16.44 24.49
CA PHE A 112 14.84 -15.94 25.64
C PHE A 112 15.16 -17.18 26.48
N ASP A 113 16.21 -17.91 26.10
CA ASP A 113 16.84 -18.86 27.01
C ASP A 113 17.49 -17.99 28.10
N ASP A 114 16.76 -17.82 29.20
CA ASP A 114 17.23 -17.22 30.45
C ASP A 114 18.33 -18.11 31.03
N ARG A 115 19.52 -18.01 30.45
CA ARG A 115 20.74 -18.59 31.00
C ARG A 115 21.63 -17.46 31.47
N SER A 116 21.16 -16.79 32.51
CA SER A 116 22.06 -16.17 33.48
C SER A 116 22.90 -17.29 34.11
N PRO A 117 24.24 -17.35 33.93
CA PRO A 117 25.05 -18.19 34.81
C PRO A 117 25.13 -17.48 36.16
N VAL A 118 24.26 -17.87 37.10
CA VAL A 118 24.58 -17.69 38.51
C VAL A 118 25.65 -18.74 38.84
N ARG A 119 26.91 -18.33 38.79
CA ARG A 119 27.99 -18.76 39.68
C ARG A 119 29.23 -17.92 39.47
#